data_AF-A0A4S2J9Q6-F1
#
_entry.id   AF-A0A4S2J9Q6-F1
#
_cell.length_a   1.000
_cell.length_b   1.000
_cell.length_c   1.000
_cell.angle_alpha   90.00
_cell.angle_beta   90.00
_cell.angle_gamma   90.00
#
_symmetry.space_group_name_H-M   'P 1'
#
loop_
_entity.id
_entity.type
_entity.pdbx_description
1 polymer ?
#
loop_
_entity_poly.entity_id
_entity_poly.type
_entity_poly.pdbx_seq_one_letter_code
_entity_poly.pdbx_strand_id
1 'polypeptide(L)'
;MHIDSVRRSTRWAAALGTLLLTTLSACGTASSGSAPGHHGPAASTASGSAPAPDPVRLPGVGRRLYARIPAQSRQVVAVYGKGRDSAESEVVLYVRQGGGWHREGGWAAHNGRRGWTLDHHEDDKRSPVGVFTLSAAGGTFADPGSKLPYDHNTYAYASPKEWPKAYQHDFGYVIAIDYNRVPGTPPRDGARPLGAAKGGGIWLHLDHGSGTSACVSMPKSAMETLLRTLDPARHPVVVMGDRADLGA
;
A
#
# COMPACT_ATOMS: atom_id res chain seq x y z
N MET A 1 -6.98 39.74 -9.69
CA MET A 1 -5.97 39.93 -8.64
C MET A 1 -4.67 39.30 -9.13
N HIS A 2 -3.57 40.03 -8.96
CA HIS A 2 -2.26 39.80 -9.58
C HIS A 2 -1.65 38.43 -9.26
N ILE A 3 -1.05 37.80 -10.27
CA ILE A 3 -0.07 36.72 -10.10
C ILE A 3 1.26 37.25 -10.63
N ASP A 4 2.18 37.50 -9.70
CA ASP A 4 3.55 37.91 -9.99
C ASP A 4 4.36 36.73 -10.56
N SER A 5 5.00 37.03 -11.69
CA SER A 5 5.96 36.19 -12.39
C SER A 5 7.31 36.21 -11.67
N VAL A 6 7.86 35.04 -11.34
CA VAL A 6 9.26 34.91 -10.93
C VAL A 6 9.99 33.98 -11.89
N ARG A 7 10.82 34.60 -12.74
CA ARG A 7 11.96 33.98 -13.43
C ARG A 7 13.11 33.77 -12.44
N ARG A 8 13.84 32.64 -12.56
CA ARG A 8 15.30 32.52 -12.33
C ARG A 8 15.75 31.11 -12.76
N SER A 9 16.49 30.98 -13.87
CA SER A 9 17.97 31.03 -13.99
C SER A 9 18.65 29.67 -13.76
N THR A 10 19.04 29.05 -14.87
CA THR A 10 19.89 27.87 -15.02
C THR A 10 21.32 28.11 -14.54
N ARG A 11 21.97 27.12 -13.92
CA ARG A 11 23.44 26.98 -13.92
C ARG A 11 23.83 25.51 -14.06
N TRP A 12 24.70 25.27 -15.03
CA TRP A 12 25.34 24.00 -15.35
C TRP A 12 26.55 23.79 -14.45
N ALA A 13 26.85 22.55 -14.08
CA ALA A 13 28.15 22.16 -13.53
C ALA A 13 28.63 20.91 -14.27
N ALA A 14 29.72 21.08 -15.02
CA ALA A 14 30.48 20.00 -15.63
C ALA A 14 31.49 19.44 -14.62
N ALA A 15 31.69 18.12 -14.60
CA ALA A 15 32.82 17.49 -13.92
C ALA A 15 33.52 16.56 -14.92
N LEU A 16 34.75 16.94 -15.30
CA LEU A 16 35.73 16.09 -15.96
C LEU A 16 36.65 15.48 -14.89
N GLY A 17 36.93 14.18 -15.02
CA GLY A 17 37.94 13.48 -14.23
C GLY A 17 38.44 12.25 -14.99
N THR A 18 39.63 12.40 -15.58
CA THR A 18 40.44 11.41 -16.33
C THR A 18 40.96 10.27 -15.43
N LEU A 19 40.80 9.01 -15.84
CA LEU A 19 41.75 8.14 -16.58
C LEU A 19 42.78 7.42 -15.68
N LEU A 20 42.74 6.08 -15.64
CA LEU A 20 43.92 5.19 -15.75
C LEU A 20 43.47 3.72 -15.84
N LEU A 21 43.60 3.16 -17.06
CA LEU A 21 43.62 1.72 -17.31
C LEU A 21 45.04 1.20 -17.11
N THR A 22 45.18 0.07 -16.42
CA THR A 22 46.30 -0.86 -16.62
C THR A 22 45.79 -2.29 -16.62
N THR A 23 45.89 -2.93 -17.78
CA THR A 23 45.71 -4.35 -18.03
C THR A 23 47.02 -5.11 -17.78
N LEU A 24 46.97 -6.26 -17.13
CA LEU A 24 47.92 -7.35 -17.42
C LEU A 24 47.24 -8.72 -17.26
N SER A 25 47.38 -9.49 -18.33
CA SER A 25 47.01 -10.89 -18.52
C SER A 25 47.72 -11.84 -17.58
N ALA A 26 47.09 -12.99 -17.30
CA ALA A 26 47.76 -14.30 -17.42
C ALA A 26 46.75 -15.45 -17.48
N CYS A 27 46.96 -16.32 -18.46
CA CYS A 27 46.26 -17.57 -18.71
C CYS A 27 46.66 -18.65 -17.69
N GLY A 28 45.80 -19.64 -17.46
CA GLY A 28 46.16 -20.82 -16.66
C GLY A 28 45.09 -21.91 -16.69
N THR A 29 45.28 -22.84 -17.61
CA THR A 29 44.55 -24.07 -17.91
C THR A 29 44.33 -25.02 -16.72
N ALA A 30 43.22 -25.75 -16.80
CA ALA A 30 42.87 -26.89 -15.97
C ALA A 30 43.94 -28.01 -15.99
N SER A 31 44.08 -28.71 -14.88
CA SER A 31 44.64 -30.07 -14.82
C SER A 31 44.06 -30.82 -13.63
N SER A 32 43.49 -31.98 -13.93
CA SER A 32 42.94 -32.97 -13.03
C SER A 32 44.05 -33.70 -12.25
N GLY A 33 43.80 -34.00 -10.98
CA GLY A 33 44.67 -34.86 -10.18
C GLY A 33 43.95 -35.35 -8.93
N SER A 34 43.55 -36.63 -8.95
CA SER A 34 42.97 -37.36 -7.82
C SER A 34 44.06 -37.91 -6.90
N ALA A 35 43.91 -37.75 -5.57
CA ALA A 35 44.27 -38.75 -4.54
C ALA A 35 43.78 -38.32 -3.13
N PRO A 36 43.57 -39.25 -2.18
CA PRO A 36 42.67 -39.05 -1.04
C PRO A 36 43.38 -38.95 0.33
N GLY A 37 42.71 -38.34 1.33
CA GLY A 37 43.02 -38.63 2.74
C GLY A 37 42.56 -37.60 3.81
N HIS A 38 41.64 -38.06 4.66
CA HIS A 38 41.53 -37.90 6.13
C HIS A 38 41.16 -36.54 6.78
N HIS A 39 39.93 -36.57 7.34
CA HIS A 39 39.44 -36.08 8.64
C HIS A 39 39.60 -34.61 9.10
N GLY A 40 38.46 -33.93 9.16
CA GLY A 40 38.11 -32.92 10.18
C GLY A 40 36.62 -32.56 10.09
N PRO A 41 35.83 -32.59 11.19
CA PRO A 41 34.44 -32.15 11.14
C PRO A 41 34.42 -30.62 11.06
N ALA A 42 34.01 -30.08 9.91
CA ALA A 42 33.75 -28.65 9.75
C ALA A 42 32.48 -28.30 10.53
N ALA A 43 32.64 -27.43 11.53
CA ALA A 43 31.53 -26.84 12.27
C ALA A 43 30.65 -26.02 11.32
N SER A 44 29.41 -26.48 11.15
CA SER A 44 28.36 -25.72 10.47
C SER A 44 28.02 -24.49 11.30
N THR A 45 28.51 -23.31 10.89
CA THR A 45 27.98 -22.04 11.34
C THR A 45 26.55 -21.90 10.83
N ALA A 46 25.58 -22.20 11.69
CA ALA A 46 24.19 -21.93 11.44
C ALA A 46 23.99 -20.41 11.39
N SER A 47 23.84 -19.88 10.18
CA SER A 47 23.27 -18.54 9.96
C SER A 47 21.90 -18.51 10.63
N GLY A 48 21.76 -17.70 11.67
CA GLY A 48 20.50 -17.51 12.37
C GLY A 48 19.47 -16.88 11.43
N SER A 49 18.60 -17.71 10.87
CA SER A 49 17.36 -17.23 10.28
C SER A 49 16.57 -16.50 11.36
N ALA A 50 16.21 -15.25 11.09
CA ALA A 50 15.28 -14.51 11.94
C ALA A 50 14.02 -15.36 12.18
N PRO A 51 13.42 -15.33 13.39
CA PRO A 51 12.22 -16.11 13.66
C PRO A 51 11.14 -15.74 12.65
N ALA A 52 10.54 -16.74 12.01
CA ALA A 52 9.35 -16.52 11.20
C ALA A 52 8.28 -15.85 12.10
N PRO A 53 7.58 -14.80 11.61
CA PRO A 53 6.58 -14.13 12.41
C PRO A 53 5.54 -15.13 12.90
N ASP A 54 5.18 -14.99 14.17
CA ASP A 54 4.19 -15.83 14.85
C ASP A 54 2.88 -15.81 14.02
N PRO A 55 2.47 -16.93 13.40
CA PRO A 55 1.37 -16.97 12.43
C PRO A 55 0.04 -16.51 13.03
N VAL A 56 -0.05 -16.38 14.36
CA VAL A 56 -1.24 -15.92 15.08
C VAL A 56 -1.46 -14.40 14.96
N ARG A 57 -0.42 -13.58 14.71
CA ARG A 57 -0.53 -12.11 14.72
C ARG A 57 -0.17 -11.47 13.39
N LEU A 58 -0.85 -10.36 13.06
CA LEU A 58 -0.51 -9.55 11.89
C LEU A 58 0.84 -8.84 12.12
N PRO A 59 1.83 -9.02 11.23
CA PRO A 59 3.14 -8.39 11.38
C PRO A 59 3.05 -6.86 11.49
N GLY A 60 3.76 -6.25 12.45
CA GLY A 60 3.82 -4.79 12.58
C GLY A 60 2.52 -4.11 13.03
N VAL A 61 1.50 -4.87 13.44
CA VAL A 61 0.26 -4.34 14.03
C VAL A 61 0.28 -4.59 15.55
N GLY A 62 0.40 -3.51 16.31
CA GLY A 62 0.42 -3.49 17.76
C GLY A 62 -0.91 -3.91 18.38
N ARG A 63 -0.88 -4.20 19.69
CA ARG A 63 -2.03 -4.76 20.42
C ARG A 63 -3.25 -3.84 20.35
N ARG A 64 -3.04 -2.52 20.36
CA ARG A 64 -4.12 -1.52 20.35
C ARG A 64 -4.96 -1.64 19.08
N LEU A 65 -4.33 -1.66 17.91
CA LEU A 65 -5.03 -1.77 16.64
C LEU A 65 -5.52 -3.19 16.37
N TYR A 66 -4.72 -4.21 16.72
CA TYR A 66 -5.13 -5.60 16.56
C TYR A 66 -6.43 -5.90 17.30
N ALA A 67 -6.63 -5.36 18.50
CA ALA A 67 -7.85 -5.51 19.27
C ALA A 67 -9.10 -4.86 18.62
N ARG A 68 -8.91 -3.94 17.67
CA ARG A 68 -10.00 -3.31 16.90
C ARG A 68 -10.41 -4.11 15.66
N ILE A 69 -9.63 -5.13 15.28
CA ILE A 69 -10.00 -6.03 14.19
C ILE A 69 -11.12 -6.96 14.69
N PRO A 70 -12.30 -7.00 14.03
CA PRO A 70 -13.37 -7.89 14.45
C PRO A 70 -12.91 -9.35 14.50
N ALA A 71 -13.26 -10.08 15.56
CA ALA A 71 -12.82 -11.48 15.75
C ALA A 71 -13.26 -12.43 14.63
N GLN A 72 -14.38 -12.10 13.97
CA GLN A 72 -14.91 -12.82 12.81
C GLN A 72 -14.20 -12.48 11.50
N SER A 73 -13.36 -11.44 11.46
CA SER A 73 -12.60 -11.08 10.27
C SER A 73 -11.70 -12.24 9.85
N ARG A 74 -11.71 -12.52 8.55
CA ARG A 74 -10.85 -13.51 7.90
C ARG A 74 -10.02 -12.89 6.78
N GLN A 75 -10.11 -11.58 6.57
CA GLN A 75 -9.40 -10.86 5.51
C GLN A 75 -9.01 -9.47 6.00
N VAL A 76 -7.72 -9.15 5.89
CA VAL A 76 -7.16 -7.88 6.33
C VAL A 76 -6.32 -7.32 5.20
N VAL A 77 -6.62 -6.10 4.78
CA VAL A 77 -5.73 -5.26 3.98
C VAL A 77 -4.92 -4.43 4.95
N ALA A 78 -3.62 -4.70 5.08
CA ALA A 78 -2.74 -3.90 5.91
C ALA A 78 -2.05 -2.85 5.03
N VAL A 79 -2.15 -1.57 5.39
CA VAL A 79 -1.45 -0.48 4.72
C VAL A 79 -0.39 0.08 5.66
N TYR A 80 0.86 -0.23 5.34
CA TYR A 80 2.01 0.18 6.13
C TYR A 80 2.64 1.44 5.55
N GLY A 81 2.33 2.60 6.11
CA GLY A 81 2.99 3.87 5.79
C GLY A 81 4.43 3.90 6.25
N LYS A 82 5.34 4.41 5.42
CA LYS A 82 6.78 4.51 5.73
C LYS A 82 7.08 5.38 6.96
N GLY A 83 6.28 6.42 7.18
CA GLY A 83 6.41 7.33 8.32
C GLY A 83 5.26 8.33 8.38
N ARG A 84 5.11 9.00 9.53
CA ARG A 84 4.00 9.91 9.83
C ARG A 84 3.78 11.02 8.79
N ASP A 85 4.84 11.50 8.17
CA ASP A 85 4.81 12.60 7.19
C ASP A 85 5.22 12.16 5.77
N SER A 86 5.17 10.85 5.49
CA SER A 86 5.52 10.27 4.18
C SER A 86 4.28 9.87 3.39
N ALA A 87 4.31 10.08 2.08
CA ALA A 87 3.29 9.59 1.15
C ALA A 87 3.51 8.13 0.71
N GLU A 88 4.70 7.57 0.94
CA GLU A 88 5.04 6.19 0.57
C GLU A 88 4.45 5.18 1.57
N SER A 89 3.86 4.10 1.04
CA SER A 89 3.30 2.99 1.81
C SER A 89 3.43 1.64 1.09
N GLU A 90 3.18 0.54 1.80
CA GLU A 90 2.99 -0.81 1.24
C GLU A 90 1.59 -1.30 1.61
N VAL A 91 0.85 -1.80 0.63
CA VAL A 91 -0.43 -2.51 0.84
C VAL A 91 -0.14 -4.00 0.83
N VAL A 92 -0.63 -4.73 1.83
CA VAL A 92 -0.46 -6.18 1.96
C VAL A 92 -1.81 -6.83 2.23
N LEU A 93 -2.15 -7.86 1.47
CA LEU A 93 -3.35 -8.66 1.72
C LEU A 93 -2.99 -9.85 2.61
N TYR A 94 -3.69 -9.96 3.74
CA TYR A 94 -3.67 -11.13 4.62
C TYR A 94 -5.01 -11.83 4.62
N VAL A 95 -4.98 -13.16 4.52
CA VAL A 95 -6.15 -14.03 4.63
C VAL A 95 -5.95 -14.97 5.80
N ARG A 96 -6.98 -15.08 6.65
CA ARG A 96 -6.96 -16.01 7.78
C ARG A 96 -7.25 -17.42 7.27
N GLN A 97 -6.32 -18.33 7.50
CA GLN A 97 -6.44 -19.75 7.19
C GLN A 97 -6.07 -20.54 8.44
N GLY A 98 -6.93 -21.46 8.86
CA GLY A 98 -6.79 -22.12 10.17
C GLY A 98 -6.71 -21.11 11.31
N GLY A 99 -5.69 -21.24 12.17
CA GLY A 99 -5.48 -20.36 13.32
C GLY A 99 -4.82 -19.01 13.00
N GLY A 100 -4.22 -18.85 11.82
CA GLY A 100 -3.26 -17.78 11.55
C GLY A 100 -3.52 -16.91 10.31
N TRP A 101 -2.74 -15.84 10.18
CA TRP A 101 -2.79 -14.89 9.06
C TRP A 101 -1.72 -15.24 8.01
N HIS A 102 -2.15 -15.41 6.77
CA HIS A 102 -1.29 -15.74 5.64
C HIS A 102 -1.22 -14.56 4.67
N ARG A 103 -0.01 -14.19 4.25
CA ARG A 103 0.20 -13.12 3.26
C ARG A 103 -0.10 -13.66 1.86
N GLU A 104 -1.08 -13.07 1.18
CA GLU A 104 -1.46 -13.44 -0.19
C GLU A 104 -0.79 -12.55 -1.25
N GLY A 105 -0.36 -11.35 -0.88
CA GLY A 105 0.35 -10.44 -1.78
C GLY A 105 0.70 -9.12 -1.12
N GLY A 106 1.59 -8.35 -1.74
CA GLY A 106 1.86 -6.99 -1.32
C GLY A 106 2.50 -6.14 -2.42
N TRP A 107 2.21 -4.84 -2.36
CA TRP A 107 2.45 -3.88 -3.42
C TRP A 107 2.86 -2.53 -2.84
N ALA A 108 3.77 -1.84 -3.53
CA ALA A 108 3.99 -0.42 -3.26
C ALA A 108 2.70 0.37 -3.49
N ALA A 109 2.49 1.39 -2.66
CA ALA A 109 1.28 2.19 -2.64
C ALA A 109 1.58 3.62 -2.17
N HIS A 110 0.65 4.54 -2.41
CA HIS A 110 0.73 5.90 -1.86
C HIS A 110 -0.46 6.20 -0.96
N ASN A 111 -0.19 6.85 0.17
CA ASN A 111 -1.21 7.40 1.06
C ASN A 111 -1.34 8.91 0.87
N GLY A 112 -2.09 9.59 1.74
CA GLY A 112 -2.21 11.05 1.75
C GLY A 112 -0.85 11.73 1.66
N ARG A 113 -0.70 12.73 0.78
CA ARG A 113 0.60 13.36 0.49
C ARG A 113 1.29 14.01 1.68
N ARG A 114 0.56 14.31 2.77
CA ARG A 114 1.12 14.81 4.04
C ARG A 114 1.28 13.72 5.09
N GLY A 115 1.10 12.45 4.72
CA GLY A 115 1.27 11.30 5.58
C GLY A 115 0.00 10.87 6.29
N TRP A 116 0.11 10.62 7.59
CA TRP A 116 -0.86 9.92 8.42
C TRP A 116 -1.31 10.77 9.60
N THR A 117 -2.52 10.52 10.12
CA THR A 117 -3.05 11.21 11.30
C THR A 117 -4.02 10.33 12.08
N LEU A 118 -3.99 10.45 13.41
CA LEU A 118 -5.01 9.90 14.31
C LEU A 118 -6.25 10.81 14.42
N ASP A 119 -6.13 12.06 13.98
CA ASP A 119 -7.17 13.09 14.05
C ASP A 119 -7.38 13.72 12.67
N HIS A 120 -8.07 12.98 11.82
CA HIS A 120 -8.31 13.36 10.43
C HIS A 120 -9.37 14.46 10.31
N HIS A 121 -9.11 15.40 9.40
CA HIS A 121 -10.00 16.49 9.05
C HIS A 121 -10.07 16.65 7.53
N GLU A 122 -11.21 17.17 7.06
CA GLU A 122 -11.37 17.54 5.66
C GLU A 122 -10.19 18.41 5.20
N ASP A 123 -9.68 18.12 4.00
CA ASP A 123 -8.55 18.83 3.38
C ASP A 123 -7.18 18.83 4.11
N ASP A 124 -7.00 18.07 5.19
CA ASP A 124 -5.70 17.99 5.90
C ASP A 124 -4.58 17.33 5.07
N LYS A 125 -4.97 16.60 4.01
CA LYS A 125 -4.13 15.85 3.07
C LYS A 125 -3.39 14.66 3.67
N ARG A 126 -3.93 14.10 4.76
CA ARG A 126 -3.43 12.95 5.50
C ARG A 126 -4.43 11.79 5.45
N SER A 127 -3.92 10.57 5.47
CA SER A 127 -4.75 9.38 5.62
C SER A 127 -5.03 9.11 7.10
N PRO A 128 -6.27 8.70 7.47
CA PRO A 128 -6.59 8.36 8.85
C PRO A 128 -5.90 7.06 9.26
N VAL A 129 -5.38 7.05 10.48
CA VAL A 129 -4.85 5.85 11.13
C VAL A 129 -6.01 5.10 11.79
N GLY A 130 -6.15 3.80 11.53
CA GLY A 130 -7.22 3.03 12.15
C GLY A 130 -7.45 1.64 11.60
N VAL A 131 -8.55 1.05 12.05
CA VAL A 131 -9.15 -0.17 11.50
C VAL A 131 -10.53 0.19 10.99
N PHE A 132 -10.81 -0.09 9.73
CA PHE A 132 -12.07 0.24 9.08
C PHE A 132 -12.57 -0.97 8.28
N THR A 133 -13.88 -1.16 8.18
CA THR A 133 -14.44 -2.21 7.32
C THR A 133 -14.31 -1.84 5.84
N LEU A 134 -14.36 -2.85 4.98
CA LEU A 134 -14.43 -2.71 3.53
C LEU A 134 -15.73 -3.37 3.07
N SER A 135 -16.73 -2.58 2.70
CA SER A 135 -18.09 -3.09 2.50
C SER A 135 -18.63 -2.91 1.08
N ALA A 136 -18.00 -2.07 0.26
CA ALA A 136 -18.47 -1.78 -1.09
C ALA A 136 -17.32 -1.43 -2.04
N ALA A 137 -17.55 -1.69 -3.32
CA ALA A 137 -16.63 -1.41 -4.42
C ALA A 137 -17.36 -0.74 -5.59
N GLY A 138 -16.59 -0.23 -6.56
CA GLY A 138 -17.13 0.39 -7.76
C GLY A 138 -16.04 0.98 -8.63
N GLY A 139 -16.44 1.86 -9.56
CA GLY A 139 -15.51 2.58 -10.41
C GLY A 139 -16.05 2.78 -11.83
N THR A 140 -15.24 3.38 -12.68
CA THR A 140 -15.57 3.56 -14.11
C THR A 140 -15.32 2.31 -14.95
N PHE A 141 -14.45 1.40 -14.49
CA PHE A 141 -14.18 0.15 -15.19
C PHE A 141 -15.25 -0.90 -14.87
N ALA A 142 -15.48 -1.82 -15.80
CA ALA A 142 -16.34 -2.96 -15.58
C ALA A 142 -15.82 -3.84 -14.44
N ASP A 143 -16.76 -4.49 -13.74
CA ASP A 143 -16.46 -5.38 -12.62
C ASP A 143 -15.45 -6.48 -13.02
N PRO A 144 -14.26 -6.57 -12.38
CA PRO A 144 -13.25 -7.58 -12.69
C PRO A 144 -13.53 -8.97 -12.10
N GLY A 145 -14.77 -9.23 -11.65
CA GLY A 145 -15.18 -10.46 -10.96
C GLY A 145 -15.14 -10.30 -9.44
N SER A 146 -15.58 -9.16 -8.94
CA SER A 146 -15.52 -8.79 -7.55
C SER A 146 -16.53 -9.57 -6.69
N LYS A 147 -16.18 -9.76 -5.42
CA LYS A 147 -17.08 -10.37 -4.42
C LYS A 147 -17.76 -9.34 -3.53
N LEU A 148 -17.13 -8.17 -3.34
CA LEU A 148 -17.80 -7.00 -2.75
C LEU A 148 -18.91 -6.53 -3.71
N PRO A 149 -20.01 -5.96 -3.20
CA PRO A 149 -20.98 -5.28 -4.05
C PRO A 149 -20.29 -4.22 -4.91
N TYR A 150 -20.46 -4.29 -6.23
CA TYR A 150 -19.76 -3.44 -7.19
C TYR A 150 -20.71 -2.51 -7.93
N ASP A 151 -20.46 -1.22 -7.76
CA ASP A 151 -21.19 -0.14 -8.40
C ASP A 151 -20.44 0.36 -9.64
N HIS A 152 -20.76 -0.19 -10.81
CA HIS A 152 -20.18 0.27 -12.08
C HIS A 152 -20.90 1.51 -12.59
N ASN A 153 -20.18 2.64 -12.67
CA ASN A 153 -20.74 3.88 -13.23
C ASN A 153 -19.66 4.76 -13.87
N THR A 154 -19.70 4.91 -15.18
CA THR A 154 -18.69 5.68 -15.95
C THR A 154 -18.76 7.19 -15.73
N TYR A 155 -19.86 7.72 -15.19
CA TYR A 155 -20.06 9.14 -14.95
C TYR A 155 -19.80 9.53 -13.49
N ALA A 156 -20.34 8.77 -12.54
CA ALA A 156 -20.27 9.09 -11.12
C ALA A 156 -18.84 8.99 -10.54
N TYR A 157 -17.99 8.16 -11.14
CA TYR A 157 -16.58 7.99 -10.76
C TYR A 157 -15.61 8.68 -11.73
N ALA A 158 -16.08 9.46 -12.70
CA ALA A 158 -15.19 10.13 -13.63
C ALA A 158 -14.33 11.16 -12.90
N SER A 159 -13.01 11.07 -13.05
CA SER A 159 -12.11 12.14 -12.64
C SER A 159 -12.45 13.44 -13.40
N PRO A 160 -12.32 14.62 -12.78
CA PRO A 160 -12.52 15.90 -13.46
C PRO A 160 -11.66 16.01 -14.74
N LYS A 161 -12.22 16.54 -15.82
CA LYS A 161 -11.56 16.57 -17.14
C LYS A 161 -10.31 17.46 -17.14
N GLU A 162 -10.28 18.44 -16.26
CA GLU A 162 -9.18 19.37 -16.03
C GLU A 162 -8.00 18.76 -15.28
N TRP A 163 -8.16 17.58 -14.66
CA TRP A 163 -7.05 16.90 -14.00
C TRP A 163 -6.02 16.38 -15.01
N PRO A 164 -4.72 16.35 -14.65
CA PRO A 164 -3.68 15.81 -15.53
C PRO A 164 -3.99 14.37 -15.94
N LYS A 165 -3.51 13.96 -17.12
CA LYS A 165 -3.78 12.62 -17.70
C LYS A 165 -3.46 11.46 -16.74
N ALA A 166 -2.44 11.61 -15.90
CA ALA A 166 -2.04 10.62 -14.90
C ALA A 166 -3.09 10.37 -13.81
N TYR A 167 -4.06 11.26 -13.60
CA TYR A 167 -5.12 11.13 -12.59
C TYR A 167 -6.48 10.72 -13.19
N GLN A 168 -6.55 10.62 -14.52
CA GLN A 168 -7.81 10.33 -15.22
C GLN A 168 -8.29 8.90 -14.98
N HIS A 169 -7.41 8.01 -14.51
CA HIS A 169 -7.74 6.62 -14.21
C HIS A 169 -7.87 6.32 -12.72
N ASP A 170 -7.70 7.29 -11.81
CA ASP A 170 -7.66 7.08 -10.36
C ASP A 170 -8.82 6.20 -9.89
N PHE A 171 -10.04 6.52 -10.32
CA PHE A 171 -11.27 5.84 -9.92
C PHE A 171 -11.76 4.82 -10.95
N GLY A 172 -10.85 4.27 -11.75
CA GLY A 172 -11.12 3.10 -12.59
C GLY A 172 -11.64 1.93 -11.75
N TYR A 173 -10.97 1.67 -10.63
CA TYR A 173 -11.41 0.76 -9.57
C TYR A 173 -11.33 1.45 -8.21
N VAL A 174 -12.36 1.24 -7.40
CA VAL A 174 -12.52 1.80 -6.05
C VAL A 174 -12.98 0.70 -5.09
N ILE A 175 -12.37 0.64 -3.90
CA ILE A 175 -12.94 -0.02 -2.72
C ILE A 175 -13.12 1.03 -1.64
N ALA A 176 -14.33 1.14 -1.09
CA ALA A 176 -14.63 2.10 -0.05
C ALA A 176 -14.00 1.69 1.28
N ILE A 177 -13.25 2.61 1.91
CA ILE A 177 -12.85 2.50 3.31
C ILE A 177 -13.98 3.08 4.14
N ASP A 178 -14.50 2.32 5.11
CA ASP A 178 -15.63 2.74 5.96
C ASP A 178 -15.23 3.74 7.05
N TYR A 179 -14.50 4.79 6.65
CA TYR A 179 -14.23 5.97 7.46
C TYR A 179 -15.27 7.06 7.14
N ASN A 180 -15.99 7.52 8.16
CA ASN A 180 -17.02 8.57 8.07
C ASN A 180 -17.99 8.41 6.89
N ARG A 181 -18.51 7.19 6.71
CA ARG A 181 -19.54 6.83 5.73
C ARG A 181 -20.50 5.80 6.33
N VAL A 182 -21.59 5.51 5.62
CA VAL A 182 -22.48 4.40 5.97
C VAL A 182 -21.93 3.12 5.33
N PRO A 183 -21.55 2.08 6.11
CA PRO A 183 -21.10 0.81 5.53
C PRO A 183 -22.18 0.14 4.69
N GLY A 184 -21.78 -0.51 3.60
CA GLY A 184 -22.66 -1.26 2.69
C GLY A 184 -23.37 -0.42 1.63
N THR A 185 -23.33 0.92 1.71
CA THR A 185 -23.79 1.77 0.61
C THR A 185 -22.74 1.82 -0.51
N PRO A 186 -23.11 2.18 -1.75
CA PRO A 186 -22.13 2.33 -2.84
C PRO A 186 -21.01 3.33 -2.51
N PRO A 187 -19.79 3.21 -3.09
CA PRO A 187 -18.71 4.15 -2.80
C PRO A 187 -19.05 5.62 -3.05
N ARG A 188 -19.87 5.91 -4.07
CA ARG A 188 -20.37 7.26 -4.41
C ARG A 188 -21.36 7.88 -3.42
N ASP A 189 -21.87 7.11 -2.45
CA ASP A 189 -22.74 7.65 -1.41
C ASP A 189 -21.94 8.65 -0.54
N GLY A 190 -22.43 9.88 -0.48
CA GLY A 190 -21.76 11.01 0.18
C GLY A 190 -22.13 11.21 1.64
N ALA A 191 -22.91 10.33 2.27
CA ALA A 191 -23.31 10.47 3.66
C ALA A 191 -22.10 10.45 4.61
N ARG A 192 -22.03 11.42 5.53
CA ARG A 192 -20.93 11.62 6.49
C ARG A 192 -21.47 11.74 7.92
N PRO A 193 -21.73 10.62 8.61
CA PRO A 193 -22.40 10.63 9.92
C PRO A 193 -21.61 11.33 11.05
N LEU A 194 -20.28 11.45 10.93
CA LEU A 194 -19.42 12.20 11.85
C LEU A 194 -19.28 13.69 11.47
N GLY A 195 -20.05 14.16 10.48
CA GLY A 195 -20.05 15.52 9.99
C GLY A 195 -18.99 15.78 8.91
N ALA A 196 -19.17 16.88 8.17
CA ALA A 196 -18.30 17.25 7.04
C ALA A 196 -16.86 17.55 7.49
N ALA A 197 -16.67 18.13 8.69
CA ALA A 197 -15.35 18.52 9.20
C ALA A 197 -14.38 17.34 9.35
N LYS A 198 -14.88 16.11 9.54
CA LYS A 198 -14.07 14.90 9.66
C LYS A 198 -13.58 14.34 8.33
N GLY A 199 -13.94 14.94 7.19
CA GLY A 199 -13.60 14.40 5.87
C GLY A 199 -14.45 13.19 5.49
N GLY A 200 -14.26 12.64 4.30
CA GLY A 200 -14.94 11.44 3.83
C GLY A 200 -14.47 11.04 2.45
N GLY A 201 -15.12 10.04 1.82
CA GLY A 201 -14.74 9.62 0.45
C GLY A 201 -13.32 9.05 0.36
N ILE A 202 -12.88 8.35 1.41
CA ILE A 202 -11.55 7.75 1.47
C ILE A 202 -11.62 6.35 0.86
N TRP A 203 -10.82 6.12 -0.18
CA TRP A 203 -10.89 4.91 -0.99
C TRP A 203 -9.53 4.23 -1.14
N LEU A 204 -9.56 2.93 -1.43
CA LEU A 204 -8.49 2.25 -2.14
C LEU A 204 -8.73 2.45 -3.65
N HIS A 205 -7.73 2.90 -4.42
CA HIS A 205 -7.92 3.16 -5.85
C HIS A 205 -6.65 2.98 -6.69
N LEU A 206 -6.74 3.21 -8.01
CA LEU A 206 -5.61 3.03 -8.93
C LEU A 206 -4.54 4.12 -8.74
N ASP A 207 -3.27 3.70 -8.79
CA ASP A 207 -2.13 4.58 -8.57
C ASP A 207 -1.85 5.55 -9.72
N HIS A 208 -1.50 6.78 -9.35
CA HIS A 208 -1.06 7.87 -10.24
C HIS A 208 0.38 8.33 -9.96
N GLY A 209 1.13 7.57 -9.16
CA GLY A 209 2.58 7.78 -8.95
C GLY A 209 2.96 8.85 -7.91
N SER A 210 2.02 9.33 -7.10
CA SER A 210 2.32 10.28 -6.01
C SER A 210 1.28 10.23 -4.89
N GLY A 211 1.53 10.94 -3.79
CA GLY A 211 0.61 11.02 -2.65
C GLY A 211 -0.79 11.51 -3.02
N THR A 212 -1.80 10.96 -2.35
CA THR A 212 -3.21 11.27 -2.58
C THR A 212 -3.67 12.48 -1.74
N SER A 213 -4.98 12.78 -1.73
CA SER A 213 -5.57 13.68 -0.74
C SER A 213 -5.91 13.02 0.59
N ALA A 214 -6.10 11.70 0.66
CA ALA A 214 -6.34 10.93 1.89
C ALA A 214 -6.49 9.43 1.58
N CYS A 215 -6.88 9.10 0.35
CA CYS A 215 -6.98 7.74 -0.18
C CYS A 215 -5.66 6.96 -0.11
N VAL A 216 -5.75 5.66 -0.37
CA VAL A 216 -4.58 4.81 -0.61
C VAL A 216 -4.62 4.34 -2.06
N SER A 217 -3.62 4.69 -2.84
CA SER A 217 -3.52 4.34 -4.25
C SER A 217 -2.51 3.20 -4.47
N MET A 218 -2.81 2.29 -5.39
CA MET A 218 -1.99 1.09 -5.64
C MET A 218 -2.08 0.62 -7.09
N PRO A 219 -1.16 -0.24 -7.57
CA PRO A 219 -1.19 -0.74 -8.93
C PRO A 219 -2.49 -1.46 -9.26
N LYS A 220 -2.88 -1.45 -10.55
CA LYS A 220 -4.09 -2.12 -11.04
C LYS A 220 -4.15 -3.61 -10.65
N SER A 221 -3.01 -4.31 -10.68
CA SER A 221 -2.94 -5.72 -10.26
C SER A 221 -3.33 -5.91 -8.79
N ALA A 222 -2.93 -4.99 -7.90
CA ALA A 222 -3.34 -5.04 -6.50
C ALA A 222 -4.86 -4.85 -6.37
N MET A 223 -5.43 -3.83 -7.03
CA MET A 223 -6.87 -3.59 -7.01
C MET A 223 -7.67 -4.78 -7.55
N GLU A 224 -7.25 -5.38 -8.65
CA GLU A 224 -7.90 -6.58 -9.20
C GLU A 224 -7.83 -7.76 -8.24
N THR A 225 -6.66 -8.01 -7.62
CA THR A 225 -6.51 -9.06 -6.61
C THR A 225 -7.43 -8.81 -5.41
N LEU A 226 -7.49 -7.58 -4.89
CA LEU A 226 -8.37 -7.24 -3.78
C LEU A 226 -9.84 -7.45 -4.15
N LEU A 227 -10.29 -6.92 -5.29
CA LEU A 227 -11.69 -7.02 -5.72
C LEU A 227 -12.15 -8.47 -5.87
N ARG A 228 -11.34 -9.33 -6.48
CA ARG A 228 -11.66 -10.77 -6.66
C ARG A 228 -11.55 -11.58 -5.36
N THR A 229 -10.89 -11.04 -4.33
CA THR A 229 -10.59 -11.78 -3.10
C THR A 229 -11.48 -11.38 -1.93
N LEU A 230 -11.65 -10.08 -1.69
CA LEU A 230 -12.36 -9.54 -0.53
C LEU A 230 -13.84 -9.89 -0.60
N ASP A 231 -14.30 -10.67 0.36
CA ASP A 231 -15.61 -11.30 0.39
C ASP A 231 -16.39 -10.77 1.60
N PRO A 232 -17.56 -10.13 1.43
CA PRO A 232 -18.36 -9.62 2.54
C PRO A 232 -18.63 -10.66 3.64
N ALA A 233 -18.80 -11.95 3.28
CA ALA A 233 -19.03 -13.03 4.24
C ALA A 233 -17.80 -13.37 5.08
N ARG A 234 -16.61 -12.88 4.69
CA ARG A 234 -15.34 -13.03 5.41
C ARG A 234 -14.94 -11.78 6.18
N HIS A 235 -15.83 -10.79 6.24
CA HIS A 235 -15.71 -9.54 7.01
C HIS A 235 -14.36 -8.84 6.79
N PRO A 236 -14.09 -8.37 5.56
CA PRO A 236 -12.81 -7.77 5.23
C PRO A 236 -12.68 -6.40 5.90
N VAL A 237 -11.48 -6.13 6.41
CA VAL A 237 -11.12 -4.84 7.01
C VAL A 237 -9.82 -4.32 6.42
N VAL A 238 -9.61 -3.01 6.52
CA VAL A 238 -8.31 -2.38 6.36
C VAL A 238 -7.77 -1.99 7.72
N VAL A 239 -6.49 -2.27 7.98
CA VAL A 239 -5.72 -1.66 9.06
C VAL A 239 -4.64 -0.79 8.44
N MET A 240 -4.63 0.50 8.75
CA MET A 240 -3.79 1.47 8.04
C MET A 240 -3.20 2.51 8.98
N GLY A 241 -1.96 2.91 8.71
CA GLY A 241 -1.22 3.90 9.49
C GLY A 241 0.26 3.94 9.12
N ASP A 242 1.01 4.89 9.67
CA ASP A 242 2.47 4.81 9.63
C ASP A 242 3.02 3.72 10.58
N ARG A 243 4.27 3.30 10.37
CA ARG A 243 4.90 2.22 11.17
C ARG A 243 4.83 2.46 12.69
N ALA A 244 4.97 3.69 13.17
CA ALA A 244 4.98 3.96 14.60
C ALA A 244 3.58 3.80 15.19
N ASP A 245 2.58 4.41 14.56
CA ASP A 245 1.19 4.30 15.00
C ASP A 245 0.61 2.90 14.83
N LEU A 246 1.07 2.16 13.82
CA LEU A 246 0.70 0.76 13.61
C LEU A 246 1.26 -0.15 14.70
N GLY A 247 2.52 0.05 15.10
CA GLY A 247 3.22 -0.80 16.06
C GLY A 247 2.91 -0.54 17.54
N ALA A 248 2.27 0.60 17.85
CA ALA A 248 1.95 1.05 19.20
C ALA A 248 0.89 0.21 19.95
#